data_AF-A0A926BC92-F1
#
_entry.id   AF-A0A926BC92-F1
#
_cell.length_a   1.000
_cell.length_b   1.000
_cell.length_c   1.000
_cell.angle_alpha   90.00
_cell.angle_beta   90.00
_cell.angle_gamma   90.00
#
_symmetry.space_group_name_H-M   'P 1'
#
loop_
_entity.id
_entity.type
_entity.pdbx_description
1 polymer ?
#
loop_
_entity_poly.entity_id
_entity_poly.type
_entity_poly.pdbx_seq_one_letter_code
_entity_poly.pdbx_strand_id
1 'polypeptide(L)'
;MNTPTKPPVVLYRPVGQRELELIAESGFTKFPPRLPEQPIFYPVLNEEYATQIARDWNTNDAASGYVGYVTRFYVDGDFLSRFDVQTVGRNGLHEEYWIPADELPAFNAAISGKIEVIATFQCEESNTTSISPLRHSG
;
A
#
# COMPACT_ATOMS: atom_id res chain seq x y z
N MET A 1 8.11 7.91 36.39
CA MET A 1 9.16 7.27 35.58
C MET A 1 8.69 7.35 34.14
N ASN A 2 9.38 8.10 33.29
CA ASN A 2 9.03 8.19 31.88
C ASN A 2 9.70 6.99 31.20
N THR A 3 8.94 5.96 30.87
CA THR A 3 9.42 4.89 30.00
C THR A 3 9.88 5.52 28.68
N PRO A 4 11.10 5.23 28.20
CA PRO A 4 11.53 5.71 26.90
C PRO A 4 10.62 5.10 25.84
N THR A 5 9.83 5.94 25.16
CA THR A 5 8.97 5.53 24.05
C THR A 5 9.83 5.18 22.84
N LYS A 6 9.52 4.08 22.15
CA LYS A 6 10.22 3.75 20.90
C LYS A 6 9.96 4.81 19.83
N PRO A 7 10.95 5.12 18.97
CA PRO A 7 10.73 6.05 17.87
C PRO A 7 9.66 5.52 16.91
N PRO A 8 8.86 6.41 16.29
CA PRO A 8 7.92 6.00 15.25
C PRO A 8 8.64 5.31 14.09
N VAL A 9 7.99 4.27 13.55
CA VAL A 9 8.51 3.50 12.41
C VAL A 9 7.79 3.95 11.14
N VAL A 10 8.55 4.13 10.07
CA VAL A 10 8.00 4.41 8.74
C VAL A 10 7.57 3.10 8.10
N LEU A 11 6.33 3.06 7.64
CA LEU A 11 5.77 1.92 6.92
C LEU A 11 5.16 2.37 5.60
N TYR A 12 5.06 1.41 4.70
CA TYR A 12 4.52 1.60 3.37
C TYR A 12 3.39 0.60 3.11
N ARG A 13 2.45 1.00 2.25
CA ARG A 13 1.43 0.08 1.76
C ARG A 13 1.05 0.40 0.31
N PRO A 14 1.12 -0.58 -0.60
CA PRO A 14 0.52 -0.44 -1.91
C PRO A 14 -1.00 -0.52 -1.80
N VAL A 15 -1.72 0.41 -2.42
CA VAL A 15 -3.19 0.44 -2.43
C VAL A 15 -3.72 0.65 -3.84
N GLY A 16 -4.92 0.13 -4.13
CA GLY A 16 -5.65 0.41 -5.37
C GLY A 16 -6.54 1.65 -5.25
N GLN A 17 -7.21 2.02 -6.35
CA GLN A 17 -8.09 3.20 -6.41
C GLN A 17 -9.14 3.21 -5.29
N ARG A 18 -9.86 2.10 -5.13
CA ARG A 18 -10.98 2.02 -4.18
C ARG A 18 -10.54 2.16 -2.73
N GLU A 19 -9.41 1.57 -2.39
CA GLU A 19 -8.84 1.67 -1.04
C GLU A 19 -8.32 3.09 -0.77
N LEU A 20 -7.72 3.74 -1.77
CA LEU A 20 -7.30 5.13 -1.66
C LEU A 20 -8.48 6.09 -1.41
N GLU A 21 -9.61 5.89 -2.09
CA GLU A 21 -10.83 6.69 -1.86
C GLU A 21 -11.32 6.58 -0.42
N LEU A 22 -11.34 5.37 0.15
CA LEU A 22 -11.75 5.15 1.54
C LEU A 22 -10.77 5.78 2.54
N ILE A 23 -9.47 5.76 2.23
CA ILE A 23 -8.45 6.48 3.01
C ILE A 23 -8.71 7.99 2.91
N ALA A 24 -9.03 8.51 1.73
CA ALA A 24 -9.31 9.93 1.53
C ALA A 24 -10.58 10.38 2.27
N GLU A 25 -11.64 9.56 2.28
CA GLU A 25 -12.88 9.79 3.06
C GLU A 25 -12.60 9.92 4.57
N SER A 26 -11.52 9.28 5.06
CA SER A 26 -11.08 9.43 6.44
C SER A 26 -10.22 10.67 6.72
N GLY A 27 -9.95 11.49 5.71
CA GLY A 27 -8.99 12.58 5.80
C GLY A 27 -7.53 12.10 5.86
N PHE A 28 -7.23 10.92 5.28
CA PHE A 28 -5.92 10.28 5.27
C PHE A 28 -5.39 9.89 6.66
N THR A 29 -6.28 9.42 7.54
CA THR A 29 -5.91 9.06 8.92
C THR A 29 -6.07 7.58 9.25
N LYS A 30 -6.79 6.81 8.42
CA LYS A 30 -7.03 5.38 8.65
C LYS A 30 -7.15 4.59 7.37
N PHE A 31 -6.74 3.33 7.43
CA PHE A 31 -7.08 2.31 6.45
C PHE A 31 -8.49 1.76 6.68
N PRO A 32 -9.23 1.40 5.61
CA PRO A 32 -10.56 0.82 5.76
C PRO A 32 -10.51 -0.56 6.44
N PRO A 33 -11.60 -0.99 7.09
CA PRO A 33 -11.71 -2.34 7.63
C PRO A 33 -11.47 -3.41 6.56
N ARG A 34 -10.81 -4.50 6.95
CA ARG A 34 -10.61 -5.67 6.07
C ARG A 34 -11.90 -6.46 5.96
N LEU A 35 -12.06 -7.17 4.84
CA LEU A 35 -13.14 -8.13 4.66
C LEU A 35 -12.95 -9.33 5.62
N PRO A 36 -14.03 -10.01 6.06
CA PRO A 36 -13.91 -11.17 6.96
C PRO A 36 -13.00 -12.29 6.43
N GLU A 37 -12.92 -12.45 5.12
CA GLU A 37 -12.02 -13.39 4.44
C GLU A 37 -10.54 -12.98 4.42
N GLN A 38 -10.22 -11.75 4.85
CA GLN A 38 -8.87 -11.18 4.88
C GLN A 38 -8.40 -11.05 6.33
N PRO A 39 -7.85 -12.12 6.94
CA PRO A 39 -7.59 -12.18 8.38
C PRO A 39 -6.43 -11.27 8.83
N ILE A 40 -5.61 -10.80 7.89
CA ILE A 40 -4.39 -10.04 8.19
C ILE A 40 -4.31 -8.74 7.37
N PHE A 41 -3.79 -7.71 8.02
CA PHE A 41 -3.35 -6.45 7.46
C PHE A 41 -1.81 -6.44 7.47
N TYR A 42 -1.20 -6.23 6.30
CA TYR A 42 0.24 -6.31 6.12
C TYR A 42 0.80 -5.02 5.53
N PRO A 43 1.33 -4.11 6.37
CA PRO A 43 2.17 -3.01 5.93
C PRO A 43 3.62 -3.49 5.77
N VAL A 44 4.33 -2.93 4.79
CA VAL A 44 5.71 -3.31 4.49
C VAL A 44 6.70 -2.27 5.01
N LEU A 45 7.93 -2.70 5.31
CA LEU A 45 8.98 -1.82 5.83
C LEU A 45 9.76 -1.12 4.72
N ASN A 46 9.64 -1.58 3.47
CA ASN A 46 10.46 -1.12 2.35
C ASN A 46 9.61 -0.47 1.23
N GLU A 47 9.99 0.76 0.86
CA GLU A 47 9.36 1.51 -0.23
C GLU A 47 9.50 0.84 -1.60
N GLU A 48 10.68 0.28 -1.91
CA GLU A 48 10.95 -0.41 -3.17
C GLU A 48 10.06 -1.65 -3.29
N TYR A 49 9.82 -2.35 -2.18
CA TYR A 49 8.92 -3.49 -2.16
C TYR A 49 7.46 -3.06 -2.39
N ALA A 50 7.00 -2.01 -1.70
CA ALA A 50 5.67 -1.45 -1.94
C ALA A 50 5.50 -0.97 -3.39
N THR A 51 6.54 -0.37 -3.96
CA THR A 51 6.58 0.09 -5.34
C THR A 51 6.47 -1.06 -6.33
N GLN A 52 7.21 -2.16 -6.10
CA GLN A 52 7.12 -3.35 -6.94
C GLN A 52 5.71 -3.92 -6.96
N ILE A 53 5.04 -4.03 -5.80
CA ILE A 53 3.66 -4.51 -5.72
C ILE A 53 2.71 -3.54 -6.47
N ALA A 54 2.78 -2.23 -6.17
CA ALA A 54 1.91 -1.25 -6.78
C ALA A 54 2.07 -1.19 -8.30
N ARG A 55 3.30 -1.26 -8.81
CA ARG A 55 3.59 -1.19 -10.25
C ARG A 55 3.26 -2.49 -10.96
N ASP A 56 3.69 -3.64 -10.44
CA ASP A 56 3.67 -4.90 -11.18
C ASP A 56 2.36 -5.67 -10.97
N TRP A 57 1.70 -5.50 -9.82
CA TRP A 57 0.50 -6.27 -9.47
C TRP A 57 -0.77 -5.42 -9.58
N ASN A 58 -0.83 -4.26 -8.92
CA ASN A 58 -2.06 -3.44 -8.90
C ASN A 58 -2.44 -2.87 -10.27
N THR A 59 -1.46 -2.57 -11.13
CA THR A 59 -1.75 -2.12 -12.51
C THR A 59 -2.33 -3.22 -13.40
N ASN A 60 -2.19 -4.49 -13.01
CA ASN A 60 -2.72 -5.65 -13.73
C ASN A 60 -3.99 -6.22 -13.08
N ASP A 61 -4.44 -5.65 -11.96
CA ASP A 61 -5.57 -6.14 -11.18
C ASP A 61 -6.81 -5.26 -11.36
N ALA A 62 -7.91 -5.89 -11.79
CA ALA A 62 -9.18 -5.21 -12.01
C ALA A 62 -9.79 -4.67 -10.70
N ALA A 63 -9.58 -5.36 -9.57
CA ALA A 63 -10.09 -4.91 -8.27
C ALA A 63 -9.36 -3.65 -7.76
N SER A 64 -8.12 -3.44 -8.21
CA SER A 64 -7.32 -2.24 -7.95
C SER A 64 -7.64 -1.07 -8.91
N GLY A 65 -8.44 -1.32 -9.95
CA GLY A 65 -8.78 -0.33 -10.97
C GLY A 65 -7.65 -0.10 -11.99
N TYR A 66 -6.74 -1.07 -12.16
CA TYR A 66 -5.55 -0.96 -13.02
C TYR A 66 -4.61 0.20 -12.64
N VAL A 67 -4.67 0.62 -11.37
CA VAL A 67 -3.83 1.67 -10.79
C VAL A 67 -3.29 1.20 -9.44
N GLY A 68 -2.03 1.51 -9.20
CA GLY A 68 -1.34 1.27 -7.94
C GLY A 68 -0.84 2.56 -7.33
N TYR A 69 -1.07 2.74 -6.05
CA TYR A 69 -0.53 3.86 -5.27
C TYR A 69 0.41 3.31 -4.20
N VAL A 70 1.51 4.01 -3.95
CA VAL A 70 2.36 3.72 -2.79
C VAL A 70 2.04 4.75 -1.73
N THR A 71 1.62 4.28 -0.55
CA THR A 71 1.39 5.12 0.62
C THR A 71 2.52 4.98 1.62
N ARG A 72 2.85 6.07 2.31
CA ARG A 72 3.80 6.16 3.42
C ARG A 72 3.10 6.71 4.66
N PHE A 73 3.38 6.13 5.82
CA PHE A 73 2.82 6.59 7.09
C PHE A 73 3.74 6.22 8.24
N TYR A 74 3.57 6.92 9.37
CA TYR A 74 4.34 6.70 10.59
C TYR A 74 3.47 6.00 11.61
N VAL A 75 3.99 4.97 12.27
CA VAL A 75 3.26 4.25 13.32
C VAL A 75 4.08 4.28 14.60
N ASP A 76 3.38 4.38 15.73
CA ASP A 76 3.98 4.29 17.06
C ASP A 76 4.82 3.01 17.21
N GLY A 77 6.09 3.19 17.62
CA GLY A 77 7.05 2.09 17.73
C GLY A 77 6.76 1.15 18.90
N ASP A 78 6.10 1.64 19.95
CA ASP A 78 5.72 0.81 21.10
C ASP A 78 4.55 -0.10 20.70
N PHE A 79 3.57 0.43 19.96
CA PHE A 79 2.49 -0.37 19.36
C PHE A 79 3.04 -1.46 18.45
N LEU A 80 3.93 -1.11 17.51
CA LEU A 80 4.49 -2.07 16.56
C LEU A 80 5.34 -3.16 17.22
N SER A 81 5.94 -2.88 18.38
CA SER A 81 6.78 -3.86 19.06
C SER A 81 6.04 -5.08 19.61
N ARG A 82 4.72 -5.10 19.51
CA ARG A 82 3.86 -6.24 19.80
C ARG A 82 3.82 -7.27 18.66
N PHE A 83 4.29 -6.92 17.47
CA PHE A 83 4.24 -7.74 16.27
C PHE A 83 5.63 -8.07 15.77
N ASP A 84 5.83 -9.30 15.31
CA ASP A 84 7.09 -9.73 14.70
C ASP A 84 7.14 -9.34 13.23
N VAL A 85 8.30 -8.83 12.79
CA VAL A 85 8.60 -8.60 11.38
C VAL A 85 8.75 -9.96 10.69
N GLN A 86 8.02 -10.14 9.60
CA GLN A 86 8.10 -11.31 8.75
C GLN A 86 8.93 -10.98 7.52
N THR A 87 9.91 -11.82 7.21
CA THR A 87 10.68 -11.72 5.97
C THR A 87 10.14 -12.74 4.97
N VAL A 88 9.51 -12.26 3.89
CA VAL A 88 8.95 -13.12 2.83
C VAL A 88 9.87 -13.20 1.60
N GLY A 89 9.89 -14.34 0.93
CA GLY A 89 10.78 -14.56 -0.21
C GLY A 89 12.25 -14.78 0.14
N ARG A 90 13.09 -15.04 -0.87
CA ARG A 90 14.47 -15.51 -0.69
C ARG A 90 15.52 -14.41 -0.48
N ASN A 91 15.20 -13.14 -0.75
CA ASN A 91 16.20 -12.08 -0.88
C ASN A 91 16.25 -11.11 0.31
N GLY A 92 15.47 -11.32 1.37
CA GLY A 92 15.49 -10.48 2.57
C GLY A 92 14.88 -9.08 2.42
N LEU A 93 14.47 -8.68 1.20
CA LEU A 93 13.95 -7.35 0.90
C LEU A 93 12.47 -7.16 1.30
N HIS A 94 11.72 -8.25 1.38
CA HIS A 94 10.28 -8.20 1.62
C HIS A 94 10.01 -8.39 3.11
N GLU A 95 10.19 -7.32 3.87
CA GLU A 95 9.85 -7.28 5.28
C GLU A 95 8.46 -6.67 5.46
N GLU A 96 7.60 -7.37 6.19
CA GLU A 96 6.22 -6.96 6.46
C GLU A 96 5.79 -7.31 7.88
N TYR A 97 4.86 -6.54 8.42
CA TYR A 97 4.15 -6.92 9.65
C TYR A 97 2.91 -7.72 9.33
N TRP A 98 2.54 -8.69 10.16
CA TRP A 98 1.24 -9.36 10.07
C TRP A 98 0.37 -8.92 11.24
N ILE A 99 -0.49 -7.94 10.98
CA ILE A 99 -1.40 -7.38 11.99
C ILE A 99 -2.77 -8.05 11.81
N PRO A 100 -3.34 -8.68 12.84
CA PRO A 100 -4.68 -9.23 12.78
C PRO A 100 -5.73 -8.17 12.36
N ALA A 101 -6.69 -8.55 11.52
CA ALA A 101 -7.71 -7.63 11.00
C ALA A 101 -8.57 -6.98 12.11
N ASP A 102 -8.75 -7.65 13.24
CA ASP A 102 -9.41 -7.17 14.44
C ASP A 102 -8.56 -6.15 15.24
N GLU A 103 -7.23 -6.16 15.09
CA GLU A 103 -6.34 -5.13 15.64
C GLU A 103 -6.17 -3.90 14.72
N LEU A 104 -6.72 -3.94 13.49
CA LEU A 104 -6.63 -2.81 12.56
C LEU A 104 -7.19 -1.47 13.12
N PRO A 105 -8.30 -1.44 13.90
CA PRO A 105 -8.73 -0.21 14.56
C PRO A 105 -7.68 0.36 15.53
N ALA A 106 -6.99 -0.51 16.28
CA ALA A 106 -5.93 -0.09 17.19
C ALA A 106 -4.69 0.37 16.41
N PHE A 107 -4.36 -0.31 15.31
CA PHE A 107 -3.29 0.11 14.40
C PHE A 107 -3.57 1.50 13.81
N ASN A 108 -4.79 1.75 13.33
CA ASN A 108 -5.18 3.06 12.80
C ASN A 108 -5.04 4.17 13.86
N ALA A 109 -5.35 3.87 15.13
CA ALA A 109 -5.14 4.81 16.23
C ALA A 109 -3.66 5.06 16.55
N ALA A 110 -2.77 4.13 16.19
CA ALA A 110 -1.32 4.25 16.35
C ALA A 110 -0.63 4.97 15.17
N ILE A 111 -1.36 5.30 14.09
CA ILE A 111 -0.83 6.11 12.99
C ILE A 111 -0.63 7.54 13.48
N SER A 112 0.60 8.03 13.31
CA SER A 112 0.99 9.40 13.61
C SER A 112 0.94 10.26 12.35
N GLY A 113 0.12 11.31 12.38
CA GLY A 113 -0.01 12.24 11.25
C GLY A 113 -0.95 11.72 10.17
N LYS A 114 -0.54 11.85 8.91
CA LYS A 114 -1.35 11.45 7.74
C LYS A 114 -0.69 10.33 6.97
N ILE A 115 -1.52 9.56 6.28
CA ILE A 115 -1.12 8.65 5.22
C ILE A 115 -0.83 9.48 3.97
N GLU A 116 0.39 9.42 3.47
CA GLU A 116 0.87 10.20 2.33
C GLU A 116 0.95 9.32 1.09
N VAL A 117 0.43 9.76 -0.05
CA VAL A 117 0.70 9.12 -1.33
C VAL A 117 2.05 9.62 -1.85
N ILE A 118 3.00 8.71 -2.05
CA ILE A 118 4.36 9.05 -2.47
C ILE A 118 4.67 8.63 -3.91
N ALA A 119 3.91 7.68 -4.47
CA ALA A 119 4.01 7.28 -5.87
C ALA A 119 2.66 6.82 -6.42
N THR A 120 2.50 6.89 -7.75
CA THR A 120 1.32 6.44 -8.48
C THR A 120 1.76 5.74 -9.76
N PHE A 121 1.15 4.61 -10.08
CA PHE A 121 1.41 3.78 -11.24
C PHE A 121 0.09 3.45 -11.92
N GLN A 122 0.02 3.62 -13.23
CA GLN A 122 -1.17 3.29 -14.02
C GLN A 122 -0.75 2.30 -15.10
N CYS A 123 -1.64 1.37 -15.43
CA CYS A 123 -1.48 0.58 -16.64
C CYS A 123 -1.50 1.57 -17.82
N GLU A 124 -0.38 1.71 -18.53
CA GLU A 124 -0.41 2.42 -19.80
C GLU A 124 -1.21 1.56 -20.77
N GLU A 125 -2.46 1.97 -21.05
CA GLU A 125 -3.14 1.51 -22.25
C GLU A 125 -2.23 1.89 -23.43
N SER A 126 -1.51 0.89 -23.94
CA SER A 126 -0.78 1.01 -25.19
C SER A 126 -1.80 1.38 -26.25
N ASN A 127 -1.94 2.68 -26.53
CA ASN A 127 -2.80 3.19 -27.57
C ASN A 127 -2.22 2.74 -28.93
N THR A 128 -2.48 1.48 -29.31
CA THR A 128 -2.32 0.98 -30.66
C THR A 128 -3.42 1.61 -31.48
N THR A 129 -3.26 2.89 -31.83
CA THR A 129 -3.87 3.42 -33.03
C THR A 129 -3.05 2.90 -34.21
N SER A 130 -3.29 1.63 -34.57
CA SER A 130 -3.09 1.16 -35.93
C SER A 130 -4.08 1.90 -36.82
N ILE A 131 -3.65 2.99 -37.45
CA ILE A 131 -4.22 3.40 -38.72
C ILE A 131 -3.04 3.66 -39.66
N SER A 132 -2.62 2.60 -40.35
CA SER A 132 -1.86 2.73 -41.59
C SER A 132 -2.77 3.41 -42.62
N PRO A 133 -2.40 4.52 -43.27
CA PRO A 133 -2.99 4.84 -44.55
C PRO A 133 -2.34 3.93 -45.60
N LEU A 134 -3.10 2.92 -46.02
CA LEU A 134 -2.84 2.16 -47.22
C LEU A 134 -2.78 3.14 -48.41
N ARG A 135 -1.64 3.15 -49.09
CA ARG A 135 -1.38 3.75 -50.40
C ARG A 135 -2.43 3.28 -51.43
N HIS A 136 -2.98 4.17 -52.26
CA HIS A 136 -3.40 4.03 -53.69
C HIS A 136 -3.98 5.40 -54.15
N SER A 137 -3.28 6.14 -55.02
CA SER A 137 -3.45 6.20 -56.48
C SER A 137 -4.61 7.08 -56.94
N GLY A 138 -4.25 8.22 -57.53
CA GLY A 138 -5.05 9.10 -58.38
C GLY A 138 -4.11 9.99 -59.17
#